data_AF-A0A495THX3-F1
#
_entry.id   AF-A0A495THX3-F1
#
_cell.length_a   1.000
_cell.length_b   1.000
_cell.length_c   1.000
_cell.angle_alpha   90.00
_cell.angle_beta   90.00
_cell.angle_gamma   90.00
#
_symmetry.space_group_name_H-M   'P 1'
#
loop_
_entity.id
_entity.type
_entity.pdbx_description
1 polymer ?
#
loop_
_entity_poly.entity_id
_entity_poly.type
_entity_poly.pdbx_seq_one_letter_code
_entity_poly.pdbx_strand_id
1 'polypeptide(L)'
;MVTTAPHRRPARAAGALAASAALALSLGTALGAPAAQASPPANNGKDVTATLFEWRFDSVAQACTSTLGPKGYGFVEVSPPQEHIQGSQWWTSYQPVGYKIAGRLGDRTSFKNMVDTCHAAGVKVIADAVVNHMSAGSGTGTGGTVYSKYTYPGTYQDQDFHSCRQPISDYQDRSNVQNCELVNLADLDTGSTYVQTTIAHYLDDLGSLGVDGYRIDAAKHIAATDLAAIKAKMANPKAYWVQEVIYGAGEPIQPTEYTGNGDVDEFRVGTDLKRIFTSDKLANLNGWGASWGYLPSNQARSFLDNWDTERNGSTLNYTYGNTYTLANVFLLASTYGSPNIYSGYSFTNKDDGPPNGGTVNACYQDGWNCTHAWRQVANMVGFRNAVAGTGVTDWWSNGNNAIAFGRGNKGYVAINHESGAITQTFQTGLPAGTYCDVQHGDPQAGGGCTGPTYQVGANGQFTATVGAGDAVALYVQPGAAVSGASFNVNATTTVGQNVYVVGDAAALGGWDPAKALPLSSAGYPVWSLALSLPAGISFQYKYVRKDASGAVTWESGANRTATVPAGGVVTLNDTWRP
;
A
#
# COMPACT_ATOMS: atom_id res chain seq x y z
N MET A 1 66.77 1.91 -36.68
CA MET A 1 67.14 3.25 -36.14
C MET A 1 66.54 3.33 -34.73
N VAL A 2 67.26 3.33 -33.59
CA VAL A 2 68.70 3.62 -33.32
C VAL A 2 68.98 5.08 -33.71
N THR A 3 69.33 6.06 -32.86
CA THR A 3 70.00 6.13 -31.51
C THR A 3 69.71 7.53 -30.88
N THR A 4 69.77 7.88 -29.57
CA THR A 4 70.12 7.24 -28.28
C THR A 4 69.47 8.01 -27.08
N ALA A 5 69.66 7.53 -25.84
CA ALA A 5 69.59 8.29 -24.55
C ALA A 5 71.03 8.40 -23.94
N PRO A 6 71.32 8.67 -22.63
CA PRO A 6 70.51 9.08 -21.46
C PRO A 6 71.19 10.17 -20.56
N HIS A 7 70.68 10.44 -19.35
CA HIS A 7 71.45 10.51 -18.08
C HIS A 7 70.50 10.54 -16.85
N ARG A 8 70.43 9.45 -16.07
CA ARG A 8 71.08 9.18 -14.76
C ARG A 8 70.41 9.79 -13.50
N ARG A 9 69.87 8.90 -12.66
CA ARG A 9 69.61 9.12 -11.21
C ARG A 9 70.93 9.08 -10.41
N PRO A 10 70.92 9.50 -9.13
CA PRO A 10 70.99 8.49 -8.06
C PRO A 10 69.88 8.66 -6.99
N ALA A 11 69.84 7.78 -5.99
CA ALA A 11 68.88 7.82 -4.89
C ALA A 11 69.53 7.45 -3.55
N ARG A 12 69.09 8.10 -2.46
CA ARG A 12 69.22 7.78 -1.02
C ARG A 12 68.63 8.94 -0.21
N ALA A 13 68.20 8.83 1.06
CA ALA A 13 67.51 7.78 1.81
C ALA A 13 67.32 8.28 3.27
N ALA A 14 66.13 8.08 3.84
CA ALA A 14 65.78 8.29 5.26
C ALA A 14 65.90 9.72 5.85
N GLY A 15 65.04 10.04 6.82
CA GLY A 15 65.00 11.34 7.50
C GLY A 15 63.62 11.67 8.08
N ALA A 16 63.15 10.89 9.06
CA ALA A 16 61.87 11.14 9.74
C ALA A 16 62.07 12.06 10.95
N LEU A 17 61.24 13.10 11.05
CA LEU A 17 61.11 13.96 12.23
C LEU A 17 59.68 14.51 12.28
N ALA A 18 58.99 14.28 13.39
CA ALA A 18 57.60 14.70 13.57
C ALA A 18 57.54 16.10 14.20
N ALA A 19 56.61 16.93 13.73
CA ALA A 19 56.21 18.17 14.38
C ALA A 19 54.68 18.29 14.30
N SER A 20 54.02 18.33 15.47
CA SER A 20 52.56 18.21 15.57
C SER A 20 51.85 19.52 15.24
N ALA A 21 51.05 19.53 14.17
CA ALA A 21 50.06 20.58 13.93
C ALA A 21 48.68 20.08 14.38
N ALA A 22 48.09 20.72 15.40
CA ALA A 22 46.79 20.32 15.94
C ALA A 22 45.66 20.77 15.02
N LEU A 23 45.22 19.88 14.12
CA LEU A 23 44.01 20.09 13.34
C LEU A 23 42.79 19.82 14.25
N ALA A 24 42.06 20.88 14.61
CA ALA A 24 40.84 20.73 15.38
C ALA A 24 39.76 20.03 14.53
N LEU A 25 39.39 18.81 14.88
CA LEU A 25 38.20 18.17 14.32
C LEU A 25 36.96 18.89 14.85
N SER A 26 36.50 19.90 14.11
CA SER A 26 35.09 20.29 14.14
C SER A 26 34.29 19.11 13.60
N LEU A 27 33.75 18.27 14.50
CA LEU A 27 32.68 17.34 14.13
C LEU A 27 31.45 18.18 13.77
N GLY A 28 31.38 18.60 12.51
CA GLY A 28 30.16 19.08 11.91
C GLY A 28 29.16 17.93 11.93
N THR A 29 28.26 17.93 12.92
CA THR A 29 27.11 17.04 12.94
C THR A 29 26.25 17.38 11.74
N ALA A 30 26.45 16.65 10.64
CA ALA A 30 25.53 16.69 9.52
C ALA A 30 24.16 16.30 10.05
N LEU A 31 23.27 17.29 10.18
CA LEU A 31 21.87 17.10 10.49
C LEU A 31 21.25 16.44 9.25
N GLY A 32 21.36 15.10 9.19
CA GLY A 32 20.71 14.31 8.16
C GLY A 32 19.23 14.66 8.14
N ALA A 33 18.73 15.03 6.97
CA ALA A 33 17.32 15.33 6.80
C ALA A 33 16.49 14.14 7.35
N PRO A 34 15.40 14.39 8.10
CA PRO A 34 14.58 13.32 8.62
C PRO A 34 14.04 12.51 7.45
N ALA A 35 14.39 11.22 7.39
CA ALA A 35 13.99 10.35 6.29
C ALA A 35 12.46 10.40 6.09
N ALA A 36 12.04 10.47 4.83
CA ALA A 36 10.62 10.47 4.48
C ALA A 36 9.91 9.21 5.01
N GLN A 37 8.60 9.32 5.24
CA GLN A 37 7.78 8.15 5.54
C GLN A 37 7.59 7.34 4.26
N ALA A 38 8.47 6.36 4.07
CA ALA A 38 8.28 5.27 3.13
C ALA A 38 7.23 4.29 3.68
N SER A 39 6.43 3.73 2.78
CA SER A 39 5.09 3.17 3.01
C SER A 39 4.04 4.22 3.43
N PRO A 40 2.78 4.11 2.95
CA PRO A 40 1.72 5.04 3.33
C PRO A 40 1.50 5.05 4.86
N PRO A 41 1.30 6.23 5.48
CA PRO A 41 1.36 6.41 6.94
C PRO A 41 0.18 5.71 7.61
N ALA A 42 0.45 4.50 8.07
CA ALA A 42 -0.48 3.43 8.45
C ALA A 42 -1.82 3.94 8.97
N ASN A 43 -2.87 3.86 8.14
CA ASN A 43 -4.23 4.18 8.58
C ASN A 43 -4.75 3.01 9.42
N ASN A 44 -4.38 2.97 10.70
CA ASN A 44 -4.71 1.87 11.62
C ASN A 44 -4.24 0.49 11.10
N GLY A 45 -3.10 0.48 10.39
CA GLY A 45 -2.54 -0.72 9.76
C GLY A 45 -3.05 -1.03 8.35
N LYS A 46 -4.03 -0.27 7.83
CA LYS A 46 -4.48 -0.38 6.44
C LYS A 46 -3.50 0.30 5.48
N ASP A 47 -3.18 -0.37 4.36
CA ASP A 47 -2.22 0.10 3.35
C ASP A 47 -2.77 0.14 1.90
N VAL A 48 -3.97 -0.40 1.65
CA VAL A 48 -4.59 -0.41 0.32
C VAL A 48 -5.16 0.96 -0.05
N THR A 49 -4.83 1.43 -1.26
CA THR A 49 -5.39 2.61 -1.92
C THR A 49 -6.42 2.21 -2.98
N ALA A 50 -7.44 3.04 -3.20
CA ALA A 50 -8.28 2.99 -4.39
C ALA A 50 -8.15 4.32 -5.18
N THR A 51 -7.66 4.28 -6.42
CA THR A 51 -7.66 5.46 -7.31
C THR A 51 -9.01 5.57 -8.01
N LEU A 52 -9.80 6.58 -7.64
CA LEU A 52 -11.09 6.91 -8.24
C LEU A 52 -10.90 7.94 -9.35
N PHE A 53 -10.38 7.47 -10.48
CA PHE A 53 -9.92 8.29 -11.60
C PHE A 53 -11.04 9.04 -12.33
N GLU A 54 -10.91 10.37 -12.41
CA GLU A 54 -11.90 11.31 -12.94
C GLU A 54 -13.29 11.23 -12.28
N TRP A 55 -13.39 10.75 -11.03
CA TRP A 55 -14.63 10.82 -10.23
C TRP A 55 -14.83 12.22 -9.64
N ARG A 56 -16.06 12.74 -9.68
CA ARG A 56 -16.42 13.97 -8.95
C ARG A 56 -16.27 13.78 -7.44
N PHE A 57 -15.92 14.85 -6.74
CA PHE A 57 -15.64 14.78 -5.29
C PHE A 57 -16.87 14.36 -4.46
N ASP A 58 -18.09 14.72 -4.89
CA ASP A 58 -19.35 14.23 -4.29
C ASP A 58 -19.50 12.70 -4.43
N SER A 59 -19.20 12.16 -5.60
CA SER A 59 -19.24 10.73 -5.91
C SER A 59 -18.15 9.95 -5.14
N VAL A 60 -16.96 10.54 -4.97
CA VAL A 60 -15.89 10.00 -4.10
C VAL A 60 -16.33 9.95 -2.63
N ALA A 61 -16.97 11.00 -2.12
CA ALA A 61 -17.49 11.04 -0.75
C ALA A 61 -18.52 9.92 -0.48
N GLN A 62 -19.39 9.65 -1.47
CA GLN A 62 -20.34 8.54 -1.44
C GLN A 62 -19.63 7.17 -1.51
N ALA A 63 -18.59 7.01 -2.34
CA ALA A 63 -17.80 5.78 -2.41
C ALA A 63 -17.05 5.50 -1.08
N CYS A 64 -16.51 6.55 -0.45
CA CYS A 64 -15.85 6.47 0.85
C CYS A 64 -16.74 5.87 1.94
N THR A 65 -17.98 6.37 2.06
CA THR A 65 -18.94 5.93 3.08
C THR A 65 -19.63 4.60 2.75
N SER A 66 -19.98 4.36 1.49
CA SER A 66 -20.72 3.16 1.08
C SER A 66 -19.84 1.92 0.90
N THR A 67 -18.59 2.09 0.45
CA THR A 67 -17.74 0.98 -0.01
C THR A 67 -16.36 1.00 0.62
N LEU A 68 -15.59 2.09 0.48
CA LEU A 68 -14.15 2.06 0.81
C LEU A 68 -13.90 1.88 2.32
N GLY A 69 -14.58 2.67 3.16
CA GLY A 69 -14.52 2.54 4.62
C GLY A 69 -14.98 1.17 5.10
N PRO A 70 -16.22 0.72 4.75
CA PRO A 70 -16.75 -0.59 5.13
C PRO A 70 -15.94 -1.81 4.67
N LYS A 71 -15.31 -1.76 3.48
CA LYS A 71 -14.43 -2.83 2.98
C LYS A 71 -12.99 -2.72 3.50
N GLY A 72 -12.66 -1.64 4.20
CA GLY A 72 -11.41 -1.47 4.93
C GLY A 72 -10.25 -0.86 4.14
N TYR A 73 -10.51 -0.16 3.03
CA TYR A 73 -9.47 0.60 2.34
C TYR A 73 -8.82 1.62 3.30
N GLY A 74 -7.51 1.80 3.15
CA GLY A 74 -6.73 2.77 3.92
C GLY A 74 -6.83 4.16 3.32
N PHE A 75 -6.81 4.25 1.99
CA PHE A 75 -6.69 5.50 1.26
C PHE A 75 -7.62 5.51 0.04
N VAL A 76 -8.07 6.70 -0.34
CA VAL A 76 -8.60 7.00 -1.67
C VAL A 76 -7.65 7.98 -2.35
N GLU A 77 -7.39 7.77 -3.64
CA GLU A 77 -6.68 8.72 -4.48
C GLU A 77 -7.67 9.34 -5.48
N VAL A 78 -7.60 10.67 -5.62
CA VAL A 78 -8.44 11.45 -6.53
C VAL A 78 -7.59 12.15 -7.59
N SER A 79 -8.14 12.21 -8.82
CA SER A 79 -7.53 12.93 -9.95
C SER A 79 -7.35 14.44 -9.66
N PRO A 80 -6.47 15.13 -10.42
CA PRO A 80 -5.94 16.43 -10.03
C PRO A 80 -7.04 17.50 -9.80
N PRO A 81 -7.08 18.16 -8.62
CA PRO A 81 -8.19 19.04 -8.25
C PRO A 81 -8.09 20.48 -8.77
N GLN A 82 -6.93 20.86 -9.30
CA GLN A 82 -6.62 22.24 -9.70
C GLN A 82 -7.29 22.67 -11.02
N GLU A 83 -7.27 23.99 -11.26
CA GLU A 83 -7.84 24.59 -12.46
C GLU A 83 -7.04 24.17 -13.69
N HIS A 84 -7.74 23.67 -14.70
CA HIS A 84 -7.15 23.09 -15.89
C HIS A 84 -7.80 23.60 -17.18
N ILE A 85 -7.30 23.17 -18.34
CA ILE A 85 -7.84 23.60 -19.64
C ILE A 85 -9.24 23.02 -19.91
N GLN A 86 -10.01 23.72 -20.73
CA GLN A 86 -11.33 23.27 -21.20
C GLN A 86 -11.20 22.13 -22.23
N GLY A 87 -12.09 21.14 -22.16
CA GLY A 87 -12.19 20.02 -23.10
C GLY A 87 -12.94 18.84 -22.50
N SER A 88 -13.22 17.78 -23.27
CA SER A 88 -13.88 16.58 -22.74
C SER A 88 -12.89 15.54 -22.21
N GLN A 89 -11.74 15.41 -22.88
CA GLN A 89 -10.72 14.39 -22.67
C GLN A 89 -10.14 14.41 -21.25
N TRP A 90 -9.82 13.23 -20.70
CA TRP A 90 -9.27 13.09 -19.33
C TRP A 90 -7.95 13.84 -19.13
N TRP A 91 -7.07 13.82 -20.13
CA TRP A 91 -5.74 14.45 -20.06
C TRP A 91 -5.81 15.98 -19.95
N THR A 92 -6.99 16.60 -20.15
CA THR A 92 -7.16 18.03 -19.89
C THR A 92 -7.03 18.36 -18.40
N SER A 93 -7.42 17.46 -17.49
CA SER A 93 -7.22 17.59 -16.04
C SER A 93 -5.74 17.64 -15.66
N TYR A 94 -4.88 17.03 -16.49
CA TYR A 94 -3.42 16.99 -16.35
C TYR A 94 -2.70 18.19 -17.01
N GLN A 95 -3.47 19.19 -17.48
CA GLN A 95 -2.94 20.44 -18.03
C GLN A 95 -3.40 21.64 -17.17
N PRO A 96 -2.72 21.92 -16.04
CA PRO A 96 -3.11 23.00 -15.14
C PRO A 96 -2.88 24.39 -15.76
N VAL A 97 -3.75 25.33 -15.41
CA VAL A 97 -3.63 26.77 -15.75
C VAL A 97 -3.38 27.65 -14.52
N GLY A 98 -3.56 27.09 -13.32
CA GLY A 98 -3.33 27.73 -12.02
C GLY A 98 -3.83 26.84 -10.88
N TYR A 99 -3.35 27.07 -9.66
CA TYR A 99 -3.58 26.15 -8.53
C TYR A 99 -4.90 26.36 -7.75
N LYS A 100 -5.90 27.01 -8.35
CA LYS A 100 -7.25 27.11 -7.74
C LYS A 100 -7.93 25.74 -7.79
N ILE A 101 -8.60 25.29 -6.72
CA ILE A 101 -9.44 24.09 -6.78
C ILE A 101 -10.75 24.42 -7.51
N ALA A 102 -10.75 24.20 -8.82
CA ALA A 102 -11.80 24.57 -9.75
C ALA A 102 -11.78 23.69 -11.03
N GLY A 103 -11.38 22.43 -10.91
CA GLY A 103 -11.42 21.46 -12.02
C GLY A 103 -12.84 20.96 -12.34
N ARG A 104 -12.97 20.14 -13.38
CA ARG A 104 -14.23 19.47 -13.79
C ARG A 104 -14.93 18.70 -12.64
N LEU A 105 -14.15 18.19 -11.70
CA LEU A 105 -14.57 17.24 -10.65
C LEU A 105 -15.29 17.93 -9.47
N GLY A 106 -15.12 19.24 -9.33
CA GLY A 106 -15.73 20.03 -8.27
C GLY A 106 -14.93 21.29 -7.93
N ASP A 107 -15.50 22.07 -7.03
CA ASP A 107 -14.89 23.28 -6.45
C ASP A 107 -14.19 22.98 -5.11
N ARG A 108 -13.52 23.99 -4.53
CA ARG A 108 -12.92 23.91 -3.20
C ARG A 108 -13.89 23.39 -2.11
N THR A 109 -15.18 23.76 -2.19
CA THR A 109 -16.19 23.36 -1.20
C THR A 109 -16.47 21.86 -1.27
N SER A 110 -16.77 21.33 -2.47
CA SER A 110 -17.02 19.90 -2.67
C SER A 110 -15.76 19.06 -2.45
N PHE A 111 -14.56 19.56 -2.78
CA PHE A 111 -13.30 18.91 -2.43
C PHE A 111 -13.12 18.77 -0.91
N LYS A 112 -13.31 19.84 -0.13
CA LYS A 112 -13.20 19.75 1.34
C LYS A 112 -14.27 18.82 1.94
N ASN A 113 -15.52 18.92 1.48
CA ASN A 113 -16.60 18.05 1.94
C ASN A 113 -16.30 16.57 1.67
N MET A 114 -15.62 16.26 0.57
CA MET A 114 -15.15 14.91 0.25
C MET A 114 -14.08 14.43 1.24
N VAL A 115 -13.06 15.25 1.53
CA VAL A 115 -12.03 14.94 2.54
C VAL A 115 -12.66 14.68 3.91
N ASP A 116 -13.49 15.60 4.40
CA ASP A 116 -14.19 15.46 5.69
C ASP A 116 -15.03 14.17 5.77
N THR A 117 -15.69 13.81 4.66
CA THR A 117 -16.55 12.61 4.56
C THR A 117 -15.73 11.31 4.49
N CYS A 118 -14.61 11.31 3.77
CA CYS A 118 -13.70 10.16 3.71
C CYS A 118 -13.02 9.93 5.06
N HIS A 119 -12.56 11.00 5.73
CA HIS A 119 -12.04 10.94 7.10
C HIS A 119 -13.07 10.36 8.08
N ALA A 120 -14.33 10.80 8.01
CA ALA A 120 -15.42 10.25 8.82
C ALA A 120 -15.71 8.76 8.54
N ALA A 121 -15.45 8.28 7.31
CA ALA A 121 -15.51 6.87 6.94
C ALA A 121 -14.22 6.07 7.31
N GLY A 122 -13.21 6.71 7.91
CA GLY A 122 -11.94 6.09 8.26
C GLY A 122 -11.04 5.79 7.05
N VAL A 123 -11.17 6.59 5.98
CA VAL A 123 -10.39 6.53 4.74
C VAL A 123 -9.62 7.84 4.58
N LYS A 124 -8.31 7.75 4.35
CA LYS A 124 -7.42 8.90 4.11
C LYS A 124 -7.50 9.37 2.65
N VAL A 125 -7.17 10.63 2.37
CA VAL A 125 -7.21 11.18 1.00
C VAL A 125 -5.81 11.47 0.48
N ILE A 126 -5.50 10.93 -0.69
CA ILE A 126 -4.35 11.27 -1.52
C ILE A 126 -4.85 12.14 -2.68
N ALA A 127 -4.22 13.28 -2.91
CA ALA A 127 -4.47 14.10 -4.09
C ALA A 127 -3.40 13.87 -5.16
N ASP A 128 -3.82 13.61 -6.39
CA ASP A 128 -2.94 13.69 -7.56
C ASP A 128 -2.55 15.15 -7.82
N ALA A 129 -1.27 15.42 -8.05
CA ALA A 129 -0.68 16.75 -8.04
C ALA A 129 0.26 16.97 -9.23
N VAL A 130 -0.21 17.78 -10.18
CA VAL A 130 0.55 18.14 -11.39
C VAL A 130 1.47 19.33 -11.09
N VAL A 131 2.77 19.04 -10.99
CA VAL A 131 3.79 19.99 -10.53
C VAL A 131 5.04 20.06 -11.43
N ASN A 132 5.11 19.25 -12.48
CA ASN A 132 6.18 19.33 -13.50
C ASN A 132 5.95 20.48 -14.49
N HIS A 133 4.71 20.67 -14.92
CA HIS A 133 4.38 21.51 -16.07
C HIS A 133 3.07 22.27 -15.90
N MET A 134 2.88 23.28 -16.75
CA MET A 134 1.62 23.97 -16.99
C MET A 134 1.10 23.67 -18.41
N SER A 135 -0.15 24.03 -18.68
CA SER A 135 -0.86 23.65 -19.92
C SER A 135 -0.23 24.17 -21.22
N ALA A 136 -0.51 23.47 -22.33
CA ALA A 136 -0.19 23.96 -23.67
C ALA A 136 -1.21 25.01 -24.17
N GLY A 137 -0.80 25.81 -25.16
CA GLY A 137 -1.69 26.73 -25.89
C GLY A 137 -2.11 27.97 -25.09
N SER A 138 -3.36 28.40 -25.27
CA SER A 138 -3.92 29.59 -24.62
C SER A 138 -5.44 29.53 -24.60
N GLY A 139 -6.08 30.15 -23.61
CA GLY A 139 -7.53 30.18 -23.50
C GLY A 139 -8.00 30.63 -22.12
N THR A 140 -9.11 30.06 -21.67
CA THR A 140 -9.67 30.26 -20.31
C THR A 140 -9.81 28.88 -19.66
N GLY A 141 -9.35 28.72 -18.42
CA GLY A 141 -9.49 27.49 -17.66
C GLY A 141 -10.91 27.21 -17.15
N THR A 142 -11.06 26.08 -16.46
CA THR A 142 -12.32 25.65 -15.82
C THR A 142 -12.82 26.57 -14.71
N GLY A 143 -11.92 27.34 -14.08
CA GLY A 143 -12.17 28.32 -13.02
C GLY A 143 -12.09 29.78 -13.48
N GLY A 144 -12.12 30.02 -14.81
CA GLY A 144 -12.15 31.36 -15.40
C GLY A 144 -10.79 32.06 -15.54
N THR A 145 -9.67 31.41 -15.24
CA THR A 145 -8.33 32.00 -15.44
C THR A 145 -8.01 32.06 -16.93
N VAL A 146 -7.82 33.27 -17.47
CA VAL A 146 -7.28 33.48 -18.82
C VAL A 146 -5.77 33.25 -18.79
N TYR A 147 -5.26 32.42 -19.68
CA TYR A 147 -3.86 31.99 -19.70
C TYR A 147 -3.30 31.91 -21.13
N SER A 148 -1.98 31.90 -21.23
CA SER A 148 -1.24 31.49 -22.44
C SER A 148 0.03 30.75 -22.05
N LYS A 149 0.62 29.99 -22.97
CA LYS A 149 1.81 29.19 -22.67
C LYS A 149 2.94 30.07 -22.11
N TYR A 150 3.55 29.62 -21.01
CA TYR A 150 4.52 30.37 -20.20
C TYR A 150 3.99 31.68 -19.57
N THR A 151 2.67 31.88 -19.47
CA THR A 151 2.06 33.06 -18.82
C THR A 151 0.73 32.69 -18.17
N TYR A 152 0.79 32.41 -16.87
CA TYR A 152 -0.32 31.91 -16.03
C TYR A 152 -0.55 32.93 -14.90
N PRO A 153 -1.45 33.91 -15.10
CA PRO A 153 -1.53 35.10 -14.25
C PRO A 153 -1.70 34.78 -12.76
N GLY A 154 -0.83 35.37 -11.93
CA GLY A 154 -0.81 35.14 -10.49
C GLY A 154 -0.16 33.83 -10.03
N THR A 155 0.35 33.00 -10.95
CA THR A 155 1.09 31.76 -10.61
C THR A 155 2.50 31.74 -11.19
N TYR A 156 2.65 31.88 -12.52
CA TYR A 156 3.95 31.77 -13.22
C TYR A 156 4.03 32.67 -14.46
N GLN A 157 5.23 33.12 -14.82
CA GLN A 157 5.58 33.89 -16.03
C GLN A 157 6.79 33.25 -16.74
N ASP A 158 7.19 33.76 -17.91
CA ASP A 158 8.13 33.07 -18.82
C ASP A 158 9.47 32.65 -18.19
N GLN A 159 9.99 33.43 -17.23
CA GLN A 159 11.23 33.13 -16.51
C GLN A 159 11.14 31.99 -15.48
N ASP A 160 9.93 31.46 -15.22
CA ASP A 160 9.68 30.39 -14.24
C ASP A 160 9.64 28.99 -14.89
N PHE A 161 10.08 28.86 -16.15
CA PHE A 161 10.01 27.66 -16.98
C PHE A 161 11.36 27.35 -17.64
N HIS A 162 11.74 26.08 -17.81
CA HIS A 162 13.03 25.66 -18.38
C HIS A 162 13.23 26.09 -19.85
N SER A 163 14.42 26.59 -20.19
CA SER A 163 14.69 27.22 -21.50
C SER A 163 14.57 26.30 -22.72
N CYS A 164 14.50 24.98 -22.56
CA CYS A 164 14.29 24.04 -23.67
C CYS A 164 12.81 23.98 -24.07
N ARG A 165 12.35 24.98 -24.83
CA ARG A 165 10.96 25.09 -25.34
C ARG A 165 10.64 24.10 -26.47
N GLN A 166 11.02 22.83 -26.32
CA GLN A 166 10.88 21.77 -27.33
C GLN A 166 10.43 20.45 -26.68
N PRO A 167 9.71 19.57 -27.41
CA PRO A 167 9.37 18.23 -26.94
C PRO A 167 10.59 17.41 -26.50
N ILE A 168 10.45 16.63 -25.43
CA ILE A 168 11.37 15.53 -25.10
C ILE A 168 11.46 14.59 -26.31
N SER A 169 12.68 14.32 -26.75
CA SER A 169 13.00 13.54 -27.95
C SER A 169 14.09 12.49 -27.75
N ASP A 170 14.85 12.54 -26.65
CA ASP A 170 15.82 11.51 -26.28
C ASP A 170 15.71 11.14 -24.80
N TYR A 171 15.14 9.96 -24.53
CA TYR A 171 15.04 9.40 -23.18
C TYR A 171 16.38 8.84 -22.64
N GLN A 172 17.46 8.88 -23.42
CA GLN A 172 18.82 8.57 -22.95
C GLN A 172 19.56 9.81 -22.40
N ASP A 173 19.09 11.03 -22.66
CA ASP A 173 19.64 12.26 -22.08
C ASP A 173 18.78 12.75 -20.91
N ARG A 174 19.36 12.71 -19.69
CA ARG A 174 18.71 13.22 -18.47
C ARG A 174 18.31 14.69 -18.62
N SER A 175 19.14 15.52 -19.25
CA SER A 175 18.83 16.94 -19.44
C SER A 175 17.74 17.17 -20.47
N ASN A 176 17.53 16.24 -21.40
CA ASN A 176 16.38 16.29 -22.29
C ASN A 176 15.11 15.88 -21.53
N VAL A 177 15.14 14.79 -20.77
CA VAL A 177 13.97 14.29 -20.02
C VAL A 177 13.53 15.23 -18.89
N GLN A 178 14.46 15.97 -18.25
CA GLN A 178 14.18 16.77 -17.04
C GLN A 178 14.17 18.30 -17.21
N ASN A 179 14.54 18.81 -18.39
CA ASN A 179 14.56 20.26 -18.65
C ASN A 179 13.88 20.66 -19.97
N CYS A 180 13.26 19.72 -20.70
CA CYS A 180 12.53 19.94 -21.95
C CYS A 180 11.09 19.42 -21.83
N GLU A 181 10.21 19.87 -22.73
CA GLU A 181 8.77 19.75 -22.56
C GLU A 181 8.24 18.33 -22.70
N LEU A 182 7.58 17.83 -21.65
CA LEU A 182 6.77 16.62 -21.75
C LEU A 182 5.67 16.83 -22.80
N VAL A 183 5.83 16.16 -23.94
CA VAL A 183 5.05 16.34 -25.18
C VAL A 183 5.12 17.77 -25.76
N ASN A 184 4.43 18.73 -25.16
CA ASN A 184 4.35 20.15 -25.55
C ASN A 184 3.91 21.04 -24.36
N LEU A 185 3.99 20.53 -23.13
CA LEU A 185 3.53 21.18 -21.91
C LEU A 185 4.60 22.14 -21.39
N ALA A 186 4.19 23.26 -20.79
CA ALA A 186 5.13 24.30 -20.36
C ALA A 186 5.91 23.84 -19.12
N ASP A 187 7.14 23.39 -19.32
CA ASP A 187 7.97 22.72 -18.33
C ASP A 187 8.56 23.69 -17.29
N LEU A 188 8.24 23.50 -16.01
CA LEU A 188 8.58 24.44 -14.93
C LEU A 188 10.05 24.34 -14.54
N ASP A 189 10.71 25.48 -14.27
CA ASP A 189 12.06 25.49 -13.69
C ASP A 189 11.98 25.08 -12.22
N THR A 190 11.92 23.78 -11.96
CA THR A 190 11.86 23.22 -10.61
C THR A 190 13.16 23.40 -9.83
N GLY A 191 14.25 23.82 -10.47
CA GLY A 191 15.46 24.29 -9.80
C GLY A 191 15.29 25.69 -9.18
N SER A 192 14.39 26.50 -9.73
CA SER A 192 14.10 27.85 -9.24
C SER A 192 13.46 27.86 -7.86
N THR A 193 14.08 28.59 -6.93
CA THR A 193 13.54 28.81 -5.58
C THR A 193 12.14 29.43 -5.59
N TYR A 194 11.76 30.19 -6.62
CA TYR A 194 10.39 30.70 -6.76
C TYR A 194 9.40 29.56 -7.01
N VAL A 195 9.62 28.80 -8.10
CA VAL A 195 8.80 27.66 -8.51
C VAL A 195 8.65 26.65 -7.38
N GLN A 196 9.76 26.24 -6.76
CA GLN A 196 9.74 25.30 -5.64
C GLN A 196 8.85 25.76 -4.47
N THR A 197 8.79 27.07 -4.22
CA THR A 197 8.00 27.67 -3.14
C THR A 197 6.53 27.80 -3.54
N THR A 198 6.24 28.15 -4.80
CA THR A 198 4.88 28.18 -5.35
C THR A 198 4.24 26.78 -5.36
N ILE A 199 4.99 25.74 -5.73
CA ILE A 199 4.55 24.33 -5.65
C ILE A 199 4.30 23.94 -4.18
N ALA A 200 5.23 24.24 -3.28
CA ALA A 200 5.06 23.93 -1.86
C ALA A 200 3.79 24.58 -1.27
N HIS A 201 3.50 25.84 -1.61
CA HIS A 201 2.27 26.53 -1.20
C HIS A 201 0.99 25.89 -1.78
N TYR A 202 1.02 25.36 -3.01
CA TYR A 202 -0.12 24.62 -3.58
C TYR A 202 -0.36 23.30 -2.82
N LEU A 203 0.69 22.53 -2.53
CA LEU A 203 0.56 21.31 -1.75
C LEU A 203 0.08 21.61 -0.32
N ASP A 204 0.60 22.66 0.32
CA ASP A 204 0.12 23.10 1.64
C ASP A 204 -1.34 23.62 1.62
N ASP A 205 -1.81 24.20 0.52
CA ASP A 205 -3.21 24.60 0.35
C ASP A 205 -4.14 23.39 0.32
N LEU A 206 -3.77 22.33 -0.40
CA LEU A 206 -4.45 21.03 -0.37
C LEU A 206 -4.40 20.41 1.04
N GLY A 207 -3.24 20.44 1.69
CA GLY A 207 -3.05 20.00 3.07
C GLY A 207 -3.93 20.76 4.08
N SER A 208 -4.18 22.05 3.85
CA SER A 208 -5.07 22.89 4.68
C SER A 208 -6.54 22.43 4.64
N LEU A 209 -6.92 21.68 3.60
CA LEU A 209 -8.25 21.07 3.45
C LEU A 209 -8.33 19.65 4.02
N GLY A 210 -7.23 19.09 4.53
CA GLY A 210 -7.15 17.78 5.19
C GLY A 210 -6.53 16.65 4.36
N VAL A 211 -5.91 16.94 3.21
CA VAL A 211 -5.23 15.92 2.39
C VAL A 211 -4.09 15.26 3.17
N ASP A 212 -4.08 13.92 3.22
CA ASP A 212 -3.10 13.11 3.97
C ASP A 212 -1.78 12.90 3.23
N GLY A 213 -1.79 13.02 1.90
CA GLY A 213 -0.63 12.82 1.04
C GLY A 213 -0.89 13.13 -0.43
N TYR A 214 0.16 13.00 -1.24
CA TYR A 214 0.19 13.45 -2.62
C TYR A 214 0.72 12.37 -3.55
N ARG A 215 0.11 12.21 -4.72
CA ARG A 215 0.70 11.50 -5.85
C ARG A 215 1.30 12.54 -6.78
N ILE A 216 2.60 12.48 -7.00
CA ILE A 216 3.35 13.44 -7.80
C ILE A 216 3.35 12.96 -9.25
N ASP A 217 2.60 13.67 -10.09
CA ASP A 217 2.50 13.45 -11.54
C ASP A 217 3.83 13.70 -12.24
N ALA A 218 4.13 12.91 -13.28
CA ALA A 218 5.31 13.08 -14.13
C ALA A 218 6.65 13.19 -13.37
N ALA A 219 6.76 12.67 -12.13
CA ALA A 219 7.89 12.93 -11.24
C ALA A 219 9.28 12.57 -11.83
N LYS A 220 9.34 11.62 -12.76
CA LYS A 220 10.55 11.31 -13.58
C LYS A 220 11.15 12.53 -14.29
N HIS A 221 10.30 13.46 -14.72
CA HIS A 221 10.67 14.69 -15.44
C HIS A 221 11.15 15.81 -14.50
N ILE A 222 11.00 15.63 -13.19
CA ILE A 222 11.53 16.54 -12.18
C ILE A 222 12.79 15.91 -11.57
N ALA A 223 13.84 16.70 -11.35
CA ALA A 223 15.02 16.21 -10.64
C ALA A 223 14.65 15.78 -9.19
N ALA A 224 15.12 14.61 -8.74
CA ALA A 224 14.78 14.08 -7.43
C ALA A 224 15.23 15.00 -6.26
N THR A 225 16.29 15.79 -6.46
CA THR A 225 16.77 16.85 -5.56
C THR A 225 15.79 18.02 -5.42
N ASP A 226 15.02 18.29 -6.46
CA ASP A 226 14.22 19.50 -6.60
C ASP A 226 12.82 19.22 -6.04
N LEU A 227 12.33 17.99 -6.24
CA LEU A 227 11.27 17.39 -5.43
C LEU A 227 11.61 17.39 -3.93
N ALA A 228 12.85 17.05 -3.55
CA ALA A 228 13.28 17.14 -2.15
C ALA A 228 13.27 18.59 -1.64
N ALA A 229 13.67 19.56 -2.47
CA ALA A 229 13.66 20.98 -2.14
C ALA A 229 12.24 21.57 -2.02
N ILE A 230 11.32 21.19 -2.92
CA ILE A 230 9.87 21.46 -2.81
C ILE A 230 9.35 20.92 -1.48
N LYS A 231 9.60 19.63 -1.20
CA LYS A 231 9.12 18.97 0.01
C LYS A 231 9.66 19.60 1.29
N ALA A 232 10.91 20.05 1.28
CA ALA A 232 11.54 20.76 2.40
C ALA A 232 10.98 22.19 2.64
N LYS A 233 10.24 22.77 1.69
CA LYS A 233 9.57 24.08 1.82
C LYS A 233 8.14 23.99 2.32
N MET A 234 7.50 22.82 2.23
CA MET A 234 6.13 22.59 2.73
C MET A 234 6.04 22.80 4.24
N ALA A 235 4.89 23.26 4.72
CA ALA A 235 4.54 23.32 6.13
C ALA A 235 4.55 21.92 6.79
N ASN A 236 4.28 20.87 6.01
CA ASN A 236 4.50 19.47 6.43
C ASN A 236 5.48 18.73 5.49
N PRO A 237 6.80 18.84 5.72
CA PRO A 237 7.81 18.12 4.92
C PRO A 237 7.79 16.60 5.14
N LYS A 238 6.99 16.10 6.09
CA LYS A 238 6.79 14.67 6.36
C LYS A 238 5.50 14.11 5.73
N ALA A 239 4.73 14.92 4.99
CA ALA A 239 3.53 14.46 4.30
C ALA A 239 3.84 13.26 3.40
N TYR A 240 2.92 12.31 3.30
CA TYR A 240 3.11 11.13 2.47
C TYR A 240 3.16 11.53 0.99
N TRP A 241 4.17 11.06 0.28
CA TRP A 241 4.29 11.23 -1.16
C TRP A 241 4.43 9.85 -1.80
N VAL A 242 3.76 9.65 -2.93
CA VAL A 242 4.08 8.63 -3.92
C VAL A 242 4.39 9.31 -5.24
N GLN A 243 5.36 8.80 -6.00
CA GLN A 243 5.91 9.51 -7.17
C GLN A 243 5.82 8.65 -8.42
N GLU A 244 5.37 9.25 -9.53
CA GLU A 244 5.38 8.60 -10.84
C GLU A 244 6.79 8.62 -11.45
N VAL A 245 7.48 7.47 -11.35
CA VAL A 245 8.80 7.29 -11.98
C VAL A 245 8.79 6.00 -12.79
N ILE A 246 8.39 6.11 -14.06
CA ILE A 246 8.32 4.97 -14.98
C ILE A 246 9.73 4.42 -15.22
N TYR A 247 9.97 3.17 -14.83
CA TYR A 247 11.23 2.48 -15.08
C TYR A 247 11.49 2.36 -16.60
N GLY A 248 12.64 2.86 -17.05
CA GLY A 248 13.15 2.71 -18.40
C GLY A 248 14.43 1.87 -18.43
N ALA A 249 14.50 0.89 -19.33
CA ALA A 249 15.66 0.00 -19.41
C ALA A 249 16.85 0.71 -20.09
N GLY A 250 17.91 0.99 -19.31
CA GLY A 250 19.09 1.71 -19.79
C GLY A 250 18.96 3.24 -19.75
N GLU A 251 17.77 3.78 -19.49
CA GLU A 251 17.54 5.22 -19.33
C GLU A 251 18.27 5.78 -18.08
N PRO A 252 18.72 7.04 -18.10
CA PRO A 252 19.61 7.59 -17.09
C PRO A 252 18.91 7.96 -15.78
N ILE A 253 17.57 7.95 -15.73
CA ILE A 253 16.74 8.34 -14.58
C ILE A 253 16.00 7.10 -14.09
N GLN A 254 16.19 6.75 -12.82
CA GLN A 254 15.75 5.49 -12.25
C GLN A 254 14.85 5.66 -11.01
N PRO A 255 13.83 4.80 -10.81
CA PRO A 255 12.89 4.90 -9.67
C PRO A 255 13.56 4.96 -8.30
N THR A 256 14.73 4.32 -8.16
CA THR A 256 15.50 4.27 -6.91
C THR A 256 15.96 5.65 -6.42
N GLU A 257 16.18 6.62 -7.32
CA GLU A 257 16.61 7.99 -6.96
C GLU A 257 15.57 8.74 -6.12
N TYR A 258 14.29 8.41 -6.29
CA TYR A 258 13.15 9.13 -5.72
C TYR A 258 12.70 8.56 -4.37
N THR A 259 13.23 7.41 -3.97
CA THR A 259 12.87 6.71 -2.72
C THR A 259 13.25 7.46 -1.44
N GLY A 260 14.06 8.51 -1.54
CA GLY A 260 14.35 9.44 -0.43
C GLY A 260 13.22 10.43 -0.12
N ASN A 261 12.34 10.69 -1.09
CA ASN A 261 11.24 11.66 -0.98
C ASN A 261 9.93 11.03 -0.51
N GLY A 262 9.75 9.72 -0.73
CA GLY A 262 8.52 8.99 -0.43
C GLY A 262 8.50 7.64 -1.16
N ASP A 263 7.31 7.07 -1.31
CA ASP A 263 7.11 5.89 -2.15
C ASP A 263 7.21 6.26 -3.64
N VAL A 264 7.36 5.24 -4.49
CA VAL A 264 7.42 5.36 -5.94
C VAL A 264 6.51 4.29 -6.56
N ASP A 265 5.81 4.65 -7.63
CA ASP A 265 4.92 3.75 -8.37
C ASP A 265 5.73 2.69 -9.15
N GLU A 266 5.57 1.41 -8.79
CA GLU A 266 6.31 0.31 -9.42
C GLU A 266 5.58 -0.25 -10.65
N PHE A 267 5.66 0.50 -11.75
CA PHE A 267 5.07 0.17 -13.06
C PHE A 267 5.35 -1.26 -13.55
N ARG A 268 6.49 -1.85 -13.15
CA ARG A 268 6.85 -3.21 -13.57
C ARG A 268 5.92 -4.29 -13.03
N VAL A 269 5.25 -4.05 -11.89
CA VAL A 269 4.22 -4.96 -11.34
C VAL A 269 3.13 -5.21 -12.39
N GLY A 270 2.56 -4.16 -12.97
CA GLY A 270 1.48 -4.29 -13.94
C GLY A 270 1.91 -5.01 -15.23
N THR A 271 3.11 -4.70 -15.75
CA THR A 271 3.61 -5.29 -17.00
C THR A 271 3.99 -6.77 -16.83
N ASP A 272 4.63 -7.14 -15.72
CA ASP A 272 4.98 -8.54 -15.45
C ASP A 272 3.75 -9.36 -15.03
N LEU A 273 2.81 -8.81 -14.25
CA LEU A 273 1.55 -9.50 -13.97
C LEU A 273 0.75 -9.72 -15.27
N LYS A 274 0.71 -8.77 -16.20
CA LYS A 274 0.17 -9.01 -17.54
C LYS A 274 0.84 -10.20 -18.21
N ARG A 275 2.17 -10.15 -18.35
CA ARG A 275 2.97 -11.21 -19.01
C ARG A 275 2.70 -12.58 -18.39
N ILE A 276 2.64 -12.66 -17.06
CA ILE A 276 2.41 -13.89 -16.30
C ILE A 276 0.99 -14.42 -16.49
N PHE A 277 -0.02 -13.55 -16.47
CA PHE A 277 -1.43 -13.94 -16.64
C PHE A 277 -1.87 -14.10 -18.12
N THR A 278 -1.02 -13.82 -19.11
CA THR A 278 -1.37 -13.99 -20.54
C THR A 278 -0.42 -14.83 -21.39
N SER A 279 0.83 -15.05 -20.94
CA SER A 279 1.89 -15.61 -21.81
C SER A 279 2.98 -16.40 -21.10
N ASP A 280 2.90 -16.53 -19.77
CA ASP A 280 3.81 -17.31 -18.93
C ASP A 280 2.96 -18.05 -17.87
N LYS A 281 3.51 -18.40 -16.70
CA LYS A 281 2.88 -19.28 -15.70
C LYS A 281 2.71 -18.64 -14.34
N LEU A 282 1.53 -18.81 -13.71
CA LEU A 282 1.32 -18.38 -12.32
C LEU A 282 2.31 -19.05 -11.35
N ALA A 283 2.74 -20.28 -11.64
CA ALA A 283 3.77 -21.00 -10.89
C ALA A 283 5.07 -20.20 -10.67
N ASN A 284 5.40 -19.28 -11.60
CA ASN A 284 6.61 -18.47 -11.52
C ASN A 284 6.52 -17.34 -10.48
N LEU A 285 5.34 -17.04 -9.92
CA LEU A 285 5.14 -16.00 -8.90
C LEU A 285 5.73 -16.36 -7.52
N ASN A 286 6.30 -17.56 -7.35
CA ASN A 286 7.00 -17.93 -6.12
C ASN A 286 8.27 -17.07 -5.94
N GLY A 287 8.37 -16.35 -4.82
CA GLY A 287 9.47 -15.42 -4.58
C GLY A 287 9.39 -14.12 -5.39
N TRP A 288 8.20 -13.73 -5.87
CA TRP A 288 7.88 -12.43 -6.47
C TRP A 288 8.18 -11.24 -5.53
N GLY A 289 8.65 -10.11 -6.10
CA GLY A 289 8.86 -8.85 -5.38
C GLY A 289 10.22 -8.21 -5.68
N ALA A 290 10.81 -7.52 -4.68
CA ALA A 290 12.11 -6.82 -4.80
C ALA A 290 13.27 -7.71 -5.32
N SER A 291 13.17 -9.02 -5.10
CA SER A 291 14.02 -10.08 -5.68
C SER A 291 14.13 -10.04 -7.21
N TRP A 292 13.14 -9.46 -7.90
CA TRP A 292 13.09 -9.35 -9.36
C TRP A 292 13.75 -8.05 -9.89
N GLY A 293 14.47 -7.32 -9.03
CA GLY A 293 15.04 -6.01 -9.36
C GLY A 293 14.03 -4.85 -9.24
N TYR A 294 12.87 -5.12 -8.63
CA TYR A 294 11.91 -4.09 -8.23
C TYR A 294 12.43 -3.29 -7.02
N LEU A 295 11.78 -2.18 -6.73
CA LEU A 295 12.02 -1.35 -5.55
C LEU A 295 11.91 -2.17 -4.23
N PRO A 296 12.51 -1.69 -3.12
CA PRO A 296 12.25 -2.26 -1.80
C PRO A 296 10.76 -2.20 -1.46
N SER A 297 10.20 -3.29 -0.95
CA SER A 297 8.75 -3.46 -0.77
C SER A 297 8.09 -2.44 0.17
N ASN A 298 8.88 -1.73 0.98
CA ASN A 298 8.42 -0.68 1.89
C ASN A 298 8.61 0.74 1.33
N GLN A 299 8.99 0.87 0.04
CA GLN A 299 9.18 2.12 -0.71
C GLN A 299 8.41 2.11 -2.05
N ALA A 300 7.57 1.09 -2.27
CA ALA A 300 6.96 0.79 -3.55
C ALA A 300 5.44 0.76 -3.44
N ARG A 301 4.75 1.53 -4.26
CA ARG A 301 3.31 1.35 -4.49
C ARG A 301 3.12 0.37 -5.64
N SER A 302 2.34 -0.69 -5.41
CA SER A 302 2.16 -1.79 -6.35
C SER A 302 0.74 -1.75 -6.93
N PHE A 303 0.64 -1.73 -8.26
CA PHE A 303 -0.62 -1.60 -8.98
C PHE A 303 -0.61 -2.49 -10.23
N LEU A 304 -1.81 -2.91 -10.67
CA LEU A 304 -1.94 -3.73 -11.87
C LEU A 304 -2.02 -2.88 -13.14
N ASP A 305 -2.71 -1.75 -13.06
CA ASP A 305 -2.98 -0.80 -14.15
C ASP A 305 -3.25 0.61 -13.62
N ASN A 306 -3.09 1.62 -14.48
CA ASN A 306 -3.57 2.99 -14.26
C ASN A 306 -4.19 3.53 -15.57
N TRP A 307 -4.63 4.79 -15.55
CA TRP A 307 -5.28 5.45 -16.69
C TRP A 307 -4.40 5.57 -17.95
N ASP A 308 -3.07 5.51 -17.83
CA ASP A 308 -2.18 5.48 -18.99
C ASP A 308 -1.97 4.03 -19.47
N THR A 309 -1.64 3.12 -18.56
CA THR A 309 -1.25 1.76 -18.92
C THR A 309 -2.42 0.87 -19.36
N GLU A 310 -3.64 1.14 -18.86
CA GLU A 310 -4.85 0.46 -19.33
C GLU A 310 -5.16 0.83 -20.79
N ARG A 311 -4.74 2.02 -21.24
CA ARG A 311 -5.14 2.66 -22.51
C ARG A 311 -4.09 2.58 -23.60
N ASN A 312 -2.81 2.61 -23.23
CA ASN A 312 -1.71 2.29 -24.14
C ASN A 312 -1.51 0.77 -24.33
N GLY A 313 -2.13 -0.05 -23.47
CA GLY A 313 -2.13 -1.51 -23.56
C GLY A 313 -0.91 -2.19 -22.92
N SER A 314 -0.08 -1.48 -22.15
CA SER A 314 1.06 -2.07 -21.43
C SER A 314 0.65 -3.03 -20.31
N THR A 315 -0.51 -2.81 -19.66
CA THR A 315 -0.99 -3.64 -18.55
C THR A 315 -2.21 -4.48 -18.92
N LEU A 316 -2.73 -5.27 -17.97
CA LEU A 316 -4.12 -5.72 -18.01
C LEU A 316 -5.06 -4.50 -17.84
N ASN A 317 -6.35 -4.71 -18.07
CA ASN A 317 -7.41 -3.78 -17.72
C ASN A 317 -8.75 -4.55 -17.57
N TYR A 318 -9.82 -3.84 -17.23
CA TYR A 318 -11.16 -4.41 -17.01
C TYR A 318 -11.69 -5.33 -18.14
N THR A 319 -11.25 -5.15 -19.39
CA THR A 319 -11.71 -5.96 -20.55
C THR A 319 -11.19 -7.39 -20.54
N TYR A 320 -10.15 -7.70 -19.76
CA TYR A 320 -9.56 -9.05 -19.64
C TYR A 320 -10.38 -9.97 -18.71
N GLY A 321 -11.49 -9.49 -18.14
CA GLY A 321 -12.43 -10.27 -17.34
C GLY A 321 -11.76 -10.95 -16.15
N ASN A 322 -12.03 -12.24 -15.94
CA ASN A 322 -11.49 -13.01 -14.82
C ASN A 322 -9.96 -12.93 -14.71
N THR A 323 -9.23 -12.83 -15.82
CA THR A 323 -7.76 -12.67 -15.82
C THR A 323 -7.32 -11.39 -15.08
N TYR A 324 -8.06 -10.29 -15.24
CA TYR A 324 -7.84 -9.03 -14.51
C TYR A 324 -8.29 -9.11 -13.05
N THR A 325 -9.41 -9.81 -12.78
CA THR A 325 -9.87 -10.07 -11.41
C THR A 325 -8.84 -10.87 -10.61
N LEU A 326 -8.32 -11.98 -11.17
CA LEU A 326 -7.36 -12.85 -10.50
C LEU A 326 -5.99 -12.17 -10.28
N ALA A 327 -5.55 -11.32 -11.21
CA ALA A 327 -4.34 -10.53 -11.03
C ALA A 327 -4.48 -9.51 -9.87
N ASN A 328 -5.66 -8.88 -9.72
CA ASN A 328 -5.96 -8.05 -8.54
C ASN A 328 -6.04 -8.86 -7.23
N VAL A 329 -6.63 -10.07 -7.26
CA VAL A 329 -6.65 -10.99 -6.11
C VAL A 329 -5.22 -11.38 -5.70
N PHE A 330 -4.34 -11.69 -6.67
CA PHE A 330 -2.94 -11.95 -6.39
C PHE A 330 -2.22 -10.73 -5.80
N LEU A 331 -2.39 -9.54 -6.40
CA LEU A 331 -1.78 -8.30 -5.94
C LEU A 331 -2.09 -8.02 -4.45
N LEU A 332 -3.38 -8.10 -4.08
CA LEU A 332 -3.84 -7.92 -2.70
C LEU A 332 -3.43 -9.06 -1.77
N ALA A 333 -3.34 -10.30 -2.26
CA ALA A 333 -2.84 -11.44 -1.48
C ALA A 333 -1.32 -11.42 -1.27
N SER A 334 -0.57 -10.71 -2.11
CA SER A 334 0.89 -10.67 -2.09
C SER A 334 1.47 -9.96 -0.86
N THR A 335 2.77 -10.11 -0.66
CA THR A 335 3.56 -9.36 0.34
C THR A 335 4.22 -8.09 -0.23
N TYR A 336 4.05 -7.78 -1.52
CA TYR A 336 4.86 -6.78 -2.21
C TYR A 336 4.16 -5.43 -2.40
N GLY A 337 4.82 -4.36 -1.95
CA GLY A 337 4.38 -2.97 -2.05
C GLY A 337 3.12 -2.64 -1.23
N SER A 338 2.72 -1.37 -1.27
CA SER A 338 1.39 -0.89 -0.87
C SER A 338 0.42 -1.03 -2.07
N PRO A 339 -0.64 -1.87 -2.00
CA PRO A 339 -1.49 -2.11 -3.17
C PRO A 339 -2.35 -0.88 -3.52
N ASN A 340 -2.38 -0.52 -4.79
CA ASN A 340 -3.33 0.45 -5.33
C ASN A 340 -4.27 -0.21 -6.35
N ILE A 341 -5.57 -0.05 -6.15
CA ILE A 341 -6.63 -0.55 -7.03
C ILE A 341 -7.15 0.61 -7.89
N TYR A 342 -6.81 0.60 -9.17
CA TYR A 342 -7.32 1.55 -10.13
C TYR A 342 -8.79 1.28 -10.47
N SER A 343 -9.59 2.35 -10.59
CA SER A 343 -11.04 2.26 -10.75
C SER A 343 -11.62 3.39 -11.61
N GLY A 344 -11.20 3.44 -12.87
CA GLY A 344 -11.78 4.30 -13.90
C GLY A 344 -13.11 3.79 -14.48
N TYR A 345 -13.27 4.01 -15.78
CA TYR A 345 -14.50 3.85 -16.56
C TYR A 345 -14.19 3.26 -17.95
N SER A 346 -15.22 2.70 -18.60
CA SER A 346 -15.08 2.11 -19.93
C SER A 346 -14.85 3.18 -21.01
N PHE A 347 -13.89 2.95 -21.90
CA PHE A 347 -13.52 3.84 -23.00
C PHE A 347 -13.51 3.10 -24.35
N THR A 348 -13.59 3.85 -25.45
CA THR A 348 -13.43 3.35 -26.83
C THR A 348 -12.19 3.95 -27.51
N ASN A 349 -11.92 5.22 -27.24
CA ASN A 349 -10.67 5.90 -27.57
C ASN A 349 -9.85 6.09 -26.28
N LYS A 350 -8.52 5.95 -26.35
CA LYS A 350 -7.62 6.23 -25.21
C LYS A 350 -7.84 7.61 -24.58
N ASP A 351 -8.29 8.59 -25.37
CA ASP A 351 -8.47 9.98 -24.92
C ASP A 351 -9.87 10.27 -24.34
N ASP A 352 -10.77 9.28 -24.27
CA ASP A 352 -12.14 9.48 -23.77
C ASP A 352 -12.13 9.93 -22.29
N GLY A 353 -12.79 11.05 -22.02
CA GLY A 353 -13.05 11.56 -20.68
C GLY A 353 -14.14 10.79 -19.92
N PRO A 354 -14.38 11.12 -18.64
CA PRO A 354 -15.31 10.42 -17.78
C PRO A 354 -16.75 10.54 -18.28
N PRO A 355 -17.56 9.46 -18.19
CA PRO A 355 -18.98 9.56 -18.43
C PRO A 355 -19.65 10.48 -17.40
N ASN A 356 -20.76 11.11 -17.79
CA ASN A 356 -21.54 12.03 -16.96
C ASN A 356 -20.71 13.13 -16.25
N GLY A 357 -19.59 13.55 -16.84
CA GLY A 357 -18.70 14.57 -16.26
C GLY A 357 -18.07 14.17 -14.91
N GLY A 358 -17.84 12.87 -14.70
CA GLY A 358 -17.32 12.32 -13.45
C GLY A 358 -18.40 11.94 -12.42
N THR A 359 -19.69 12.10 -12.75
CA THR A 359 -20.80 11.78 -11.83
C THR A 359 -21.06 10.27 -11.81
N VAL A 360 -21.02 9.65 -10.62
CA VAL A 360 -21.28 8.21 -10.45
C VAL A 360 -22.60 7.97 -9.75
N ASN A 361 -23.67 7.77 -10.53
CA ASN A 361 -25.01 7.46 -9.99
C ASN A 361 -25.04 6.09 -9.30
N ALA A 362 -24.42 5.10 -9.94
CA ALA A 362 -24.25 3.74 -9.46
C ALA A 362 -23.06 3.08 -10.17
N CYS A 363 -22.39 2.15 -9.48
CA CYS A 363 -21.38 1.31 -10.11
C CYS A 363 -22.00 0.33 -11.11
N TYR A 364 -21.19 -0.10 -12.10
CA TYR A 364 -21.60 -0.99 -13.19
C TYR A 364 -22.69 -0.39 -14.12
N GLN A 365 -22.94 0.91 -14.00
CA GLN A 365 -23.89 1.69 -14.79
C GLN A 365 -23.17 2.91 -15.38
N ASP A 366 -23.76 3.51 -16.41
CA ASP A 366 -23.25 4.71 -17.09
C ASP A 366 -21.78 4.63 -17.60
N GLY A 367 -21.21 3.42 -17.72
CA GLY A 367 -19.81 3.18 -18.11
C GLY A 367 -18.81 3.12 -16.94
N TRP A 368 -19.24 3.21 -15.67
CA TRP A 368 -18.34 3.13 -14.52
C TRP A 368 -17.96 1.68 -14.17
N ASN A 369 -16.66 1.35 -14.31
CA ASN A 369 -16.14 0.01 -14.08
C ASN A 369 -16.16 -0.39 -12.59
N CYS A 370 -15.83 0.55 -11.70
CA CYS A 370 -15.81 0.37 -10.24
C CYS A 370 -15.01 -0.85 -9.72
N THR A 371 -13.80 -1.12 -10.23
CA THR A 371 -12.95 -2.25 -9.80
C THR A 371 -12.83 -2.37 -8.27
N HIS A 372 -12.75 -1.23 -7.57
CA HIS A 372 -12.66 -1.16 -6.12
C HIS A 372 -13.87 -1.79 -5.36
N ALA A 373 -15.02 -1.91 -6.04
CA ALA A 373 -16.28 -2.41 -5.50
C ALA A 373 -16.62 -3.84 -5.97
N TRP A 374 -15.80 -4.46 -6.83
CA TRP A 374 -15.98 -5.86 -7.26
C TRP A 374 -15.77 -6.76 -6.04
N ARG A 375 -16.68 -7.70 -5.72
CA ARG A 375 -16.60 -8.52 -4.48
C ARG A 375 -15.22 -9.13 -4.29
N GLN A 376 -14.71 -9.76 -5.35
CA GLN A 376 -13.42 -10.45 -5.41
C GLN A 376 -12.23 -9.55 -5.05
N VAL A 377 -12.31 -8.25 -5.37
CA VAL A 377 -11.27 -7.24 -5.09
C VAL A 377 -11.52 -6.58 -3.73
N ALA A 378 -12.74 -6.08 -3.52
CA ALA A 378 -13.16 -5.37 -2.32
C ALA A 378 -13.01 -6.22 -1.03
N ASN A 379 -13.29 -7.52 -1.09
CA ASN A 379 -13.11 -8.41 0.05
C ASN A 379 -11.64 -8.82 0.27
N MET A 380 -10.80 -8.74 -0.77
CA MET A 380 -9.35 -8.95 -0.64
C MET A 380 -8.64 -7.78 0.04
N VAL A 381 -9.28 -6.62 0.18
CA VAL A 381 -8.82 -5.55 1.09
C VAL A 381 -9.00 -5.97 2.55
N GLY A 382 -10.14 -6.60 2.88
CA GLY A 382 -10.36 -7.24 4.19
C GLY A 382 -9.32 -8.33 4.48
N PHE A 383 -8.99 -9.15 3.48
CA PHE A 383 -7.90 -10.13 3.55
C PHE A 383 -6.55 -9.45 3.81
N ARG A 384 -6.14 -8.48 2.97
CA ARG A 384 -4.85 -7.76 3.06
C ARG A 384 -4.63 -7.17 4.45
N ASN A 385 -5.65 -6.50 4.99
CA ASN A 385 -5.65 -5.94 6.34
C ASN A 385 -5.46 -7.02 7.42
N ALA A 386 -6.21 -8.13 7.34
CA ALA A 386 -6.09 -9.23 8.31
C ALA A 386 -4.70 -9.87 8.27
N VAL A 387 -4.15 -10.13 7.07
CA VAL A 387 -2.86 -10.80 6.89
C VAL A 387 -1.64 -9.89 7.07
N ALA A 388 -1.82 -8.61 7.40
CA ALA A 388 -0.73 -7.65 7.60
C ALA A 388 0.34 -8.19 8.57
N GLY A 389 1.61 -7.95 8.24
CA GLY A 389 2.78 -8.43 8.99
C GLY A 389 3.15 -9.91 8.80
N THR A 390 2.45 -10.67 7.95
CA THR A 390 2.79 -12.08 7.65
C THR A 390 3.57 -12.22 6.35
N GLY A 391 4.51 -13.18 6.31
CA GLY A 391 5.12 -13.66 5.07
C GLY A 391 4.23 -14.66 4.32
N VAL A 392 4.72 -15.12 3.17
CA VAL A 392 4.11 -16.25 2.42
C VAL A 392 4.50 -17.57 3.10
N THR A 393 3.55 -18.48 3.25
CA THR A 393 3.75 -19.86 3.74
C THR A 393 3.06 -20.86 2.80
N ASP A 394 3.30 -22.16 3.00
CA ASP A 394 2.48 -23.23 2.41
C ASP A 394 2.29 -23.15 0.88
N TRP A 395 3.31 -22.70 0.15
CA TRP A 395 3.23 -22.49 -1.30
C TRP A 395 3.04 -23.80 -2.05
N TRP A 396 1.98 -23.84 -2.86
CA TRP A 396 1.61 -24.93 -3.75
C TRP A 396 1.42 -24.41 -5.17
N SER A 397 1.74 -25.24 -6.16
CA SER A 397 1.37 -25.01 -7.56
C SER A 397 1.26 -26.34 -8.30
N ASN A 398 0.47 -26.37 -9.37
CA ASN A 398 0.46 -27.47 -10.34
C ASN A 398 1.63 -27.41 -11.35
N GLY A 399 2.52 -26.42 -11.26
CA GLY A 399 3.60 -26.18 -12.24
C GLY A 399 3.15 -25.45 -13.50
N ASN A 400 1.96 -24.85 -13.48
CA ASN A 400 1.35 -24.11 -14.57
C ASN A 400 0.55 -22.90 -14.05
N ASN A 401 -0.77 -22.86 -14.26
CA ASN A 401 -1.64 -21.71 -13.96
C ASN A 401 -2.56 -21.91 -12.76
N ALA A 402 -2.28 -22.90 -11.91
CA ALA A 402 -2.83 -22.96 -10.56
C ALA A 402 -1.74 -22.74 -9.50
N ILE A 403 -2.02 -21.86 -8.54
CA ILE A 403 -1.18 -21.58 -7.36
C ILE A 403 -2.04 -21.46 -6.11
N ALA A 404 -1.47 -21.75 -4.96
CA ALA A 404 -2.08 -21.48 -3.66
C ALA A 404 -1.01 -21.22 -2.61
N PHE A 405 -1.30 -20.37 -1.62
CA PHE A 405 -0.36 -20.08 -0.54
C PHE A 405 -1.03 -19.54 0.72
N GLY A 406 -0.40 -19.82 1.85
CA GLY A 406 -0.72 -19.24 3.14
C GLY A 406 -0.10 -17.87 3.33
N ARG A 407 -0.69 -17.11 4.25
CA ARG A 407 -0.20 -15.85 4.77
C ARG A 407 -0.06 -15.98 6.28
N GLY A 408 0.97 -16.74 6.67
CA GLY A 408 1.14 -17.23 8.03
C GLY A 408 -0.09 -17.99 8.52
N ASN A 409 -0.47 -17.78 9.78
CA ASN A 409 -1.67 -18.34 10.38
C ASN A 409 -2.92 -17.44 10.25
N LYS A 410 -2.89 -16.42 9.38
CA LYS A 410 -3.96 -15.41 9.29
C LYS A 410 -4.83 -15.52 8.04
N GLY A 411 -4.31 -16.06 6.94
CA GLY A 411 -5.05 -16.19 5.70
C GLY A 411 -4.47 -17.23 4.75
N TYR A 412 -5.24 -17.61 3.75
CA TYR A 412 -4.86 -18.53 2.68
C TYR A 412 -5.59 -18.17 1.39
N VAL A 413 -4.92 -18.25 0.24
CA VAL A 413 -5.52 -18.01 -1.08
C VAL A 413 -5.18 -19.17 -2.01
N ALA A 414 -6.13 -19.52 -2.89
CA ALA A 414 -5.92 -20.39 -4.04
C ALA A 414 -6.45 -19.68 -5.29
N ILE A 415 -5.68 -19.71 -6.38
CA ILE A 415 -5.97 -19.06 -7.66
C ILE A 415 -5.82 -20.12 -8.76
N ASN A 416 -6.86 -20.29 -9.57
CA ASN A 416 -6.87 -21.22 -10.69
C ASN A 416 -7.19 -20.50 -12.00
N HIS A 417 -6.15 -20.23 -12.80
CA HIS A 417 -6.26 -19.68 -14.15
C HIS A 417 -6.15 -20.77 -15.24
N GLU A 418 -6.29 -22.05 -14.86
CA GLU A 418 -6.49 -23.13 -15.83
C GLU A 418 -7.89 -23.08 -16.48
N SER A 419 -8.03 -23.74 -17.63
CA SER A 419 -9.30 -23.87 -18.36
C SER A 419 -10.30 -24.87 -17.75
N GLY A 420 -9.91 -25.57 -16.68
CA GLY A 420 -10.75 -26.52 -15.95
C GLY A 420 -10.66 -26.29 -14.44
N ALA A 421 -11.70 -26.71 -13.72
CA ALA A 421 -11.71 -26.65 -12.26
C ALA A 421 -10.69 -27.64 -11.66
N ILE A 422 -10.06 -27.25 -10.55
CA ILE A 422 -9.16 -28.10 -9.77
C ILE A 422 -9.81 -28.48 -8.44
N THR A 423 -9.64 -29.71 -7.97
CA THR A 423 -9.97 -30.12 -6.59
C THR A 423 -8.69 -30.54 -5.91
N GLN A 424 -8.32 -29.86 -4.81
CA GLN A 424 -7.05 -30.06 -4.13
C GLN A 424 -7.23 -29.96 -2.61
N THR A 425 -6.51 -30.81 -1.86
CA THR A 425 -6.33 -30.65 -0.42
C THR A 425 -5.08 -29.80 -0.18
N PHE A 426 -5.28 -28.64 0.44
CA PHE A 426 -4.22 -27.67 0.74
C PHE A 426 -3.77 -27.82 2.19
N GLN A 427 -2.46 -27.74 2.42
CA GLN A 427 -1.89 -27.48 3.75
C GLN A 427 -1.93 -25.97 4.00
N THR A 428 -2.20 -25.55 5.24
CA THR A 428 -2.31 -24.14 5.63
C THR A 428 -1.89 -23.94 7.08
N GLY A 429 -1.29 -22.79 7.38
CA GLY A 429 -1.07 -22.31 8.74
C GLY A 429 -2.35 -21.84 9.47
N LEU A 430 -3.50 -21.75 8.80
CA LEU A 430 -4.77 -21.34 9.43
C LEU A 430 -5.15 -22.27 10.60
N PRO A 431 -5.60 -21.72 11.75
CA PRO A 431 -6.18 -22.51 12.83
C PRO A 431 -7.38 -23.34 12.38
N ALA A 432 -7.63 -24.48 13.04
CA ALA A 432 -8.81 -25.30 12.77
C ALA A 432 -10.10 -24.52 13.05
N GLY A 433 -11.06 -24.58 12.12
CA GLY A 433 -12.27 -23.77 12.15
C GLY A 433 -12.94 -23.65 10.79
N THR A 434 -14.04 -22.90 10.73
CA THR A 434 -14.82 -22.66 9.49
C THR A 434 -14.60 -21.23 9.00
N TYR A 435 -14.17 -21.09 7.74
CA TYR A 435 -13.81 -19.82 7.12
C TYR A 435 -14.76 -19.47 5.97
N CYS A 436 -15.14 -18.20 5.85
CA CYS A 436 -15.86 -17.68 4.69
C CYS A 436 -14.94 -17.65 3.48
N ASP A 437 -15.39 -18.14 2.33
CA ASP A 437 -14.74 -17.88 1.06
C ASP A 437 -15.14 -16.49 0.56
N VAL A 438 -14.22 -15.53 0.71
CA VAL A 438 -14.57 -14.12 0.50
C VAL A 438 -14.55 -13.69 -0.98
N GLN A 439 -14.17 -14.60 -1.88
CA GLN A 439 -14.37 -14.43 -3.33
C GLN A 439 -15.85 -14.63 -3.69
N HIS A 440 -16.50 -15.62 -3.06
CA HIS A 440 -17.86 -16.05 -3.37
C HIS A 440 -18.93 -15.55 -2.39
N GLY A 441 -18.55 -15.17 -1.18
CA GLY A 441 -19.44 -14.61 -0.16
C GLY A 441 -18.88 -13.33 0.49
N ASP A 442 -19.73 -12.69 1.28
CA ASP A 442 -19.37 -11.55 2.12
C ASP A 442 -19.33 -12.00 3.60
N PRO A 443 -18.24 -11.70 4.34
CA PRO A 443 -18.18 -11.87 5.80
C PRO A 443 -19.39 -11.25 6.53
N GLN A 444 -19.82 -11.85 7.64
CA GLN A 444 -20.91 -11.35 8.46
C GLN A 444 -20.44 -10.92 9.85
N ALA A 445 -21.06 -9.86 10.40
CA ALA A 445 -20.73 -9.34 11.72
C ALA A 445 -21.10 -10.36 12.81
N GLY A 446 -20.14 -10.69 13.68
CA GLY A 446 -20.25 -11.81 14.64
C GLY A 446 -19.79 -13.17 14.09
N GLY A 447 -19.43 -13.24 12.80
CA GLY A 447 -18.97 -14.44 12.11
C GLY A 447 -20.01 -15.01 11.14
N GLY A 448 -19.53 -15.82 10.19
CA GLY A 448 -20.34 -16.40 9.12
C GLY A 448 -20.00 -15.83 7.74
N CYS A 449 -20.77 -16.25 6.74
CA CYS A 449 -20.55 -15.95 5.32
C CYS A 449 -21.91 -15.94 4.60
N THR A 450 -22.10 -15.06 3.61
CA THR A 450 -23.26 -15.14 2.70
C THR A 450 -23.08 -16.16 1.57
N GLY A 451 -21.87 -16.69 1.39
CA GLY A 451 -21.50 -17.67 0.37
C GLY A 451 -20.89 -18.94 0.95
N PRO A 452 -20.12 -19.70 0.15
CA PRO A 452 -19.43 -20.91 0.57
C PRO A 452 -18.54 -20.72 1.81
N THR A 453 -18.36 -21.80 2.57
CA THR A 453 -17.40 -21.85 3.67
C THR A 453 -16.54 -23.10 3.57
N TYR A 454 -15.30 -23.00 4.04
CA TYR A 454 -14.34 -24.10 4.07
C TYR A 454 -13.91 -24.40 5.50
N GLN A 455 -13.89 -25.68 5.86
CA GLN A 455 -13.49 -26.14 7.18
C GLN A 455 -12.01 -26.58 7.15
N VAL A 456 -11.18 -25.91 7.95
CA VAL A 456 -9.79 -26.31 8.20
C VAL A 456 -9.77 -27.31 9.36
N GLY A 457 -9.18 -28.48 9.14
CA GLY A 457 -9.04 -29.53 10.14
C GLY A 457 -7.92 -29.26 11.16
N ALA A 458 -7.90 -30.04 12.25
CA ALA A 458 -6.86 -29.97 13.29
C ALA A 458 -5.44 -30.33 12.80
N ASN A 459 -5.32 -30.88 11.59
CA ASN A 459 -4.08 -31.13 10.86
C ASN A 459 -3.62 -29.93 9.99
N GLY A 460 -4.31 -28.79 10.03
CA GLY A 460 -4.01 -27.62 9.19
C GLY A 460 -4.30 -27.86 7.71
N GLN A 461 -5.33 -28.64 7.38
CA GLN A 461 -5.70 -28.93 5.99
C GLN A 461 -7.16 -28.61 5.70
N PHE A 462 -7.44 -28.20 4.46
CA PHE A 462 -8.80 -28.11 3.91
C PHE A 462 -8.78 -28.57 2.45
N THR A 463 -9.91 -29.07 1.95
CA THR A 463 -10.09 -29.41 0.53
C THR A 463 -10.99 -28.37 -0.11
N ALA A 464 -10.60 -27.86 -1.27
CA ALA A 464 -11.42 -26.96 -2.06
C ALA A 464 -11.47 -27.37 -3.54
N THR A 465 -12.58 -27.04 -4.19
CA THR A 465 -12.69 -27.05 -5.65
C THR A 465 -12.71 -25.60 -6.12
N VAL A 466 -11.70 -25.20 -6.89
CA VAL A 466 -11.61 -23.84 -7.46
C VAL A 466 -12.02 -23.92 -8.93
N GLY A 467 -12.91 -23.02 -9.38
CA GLY A 467 -13.41 -23.00 -10.75
C GLY A 467 -12.32 -22.71 -11.80
N ALA A 468 -12.66 -22.79 -13.08
CA ALA A 468 -11.77 -22.35 -14.16
C ALA A 468 -11.78 -20.82 -14.24
N GLY A 469 -10.60 -20.18 -14.16
CA GLY A 469 -10.49 -18.72 -14.10
C GLY A 469 -11.09 -18.14 -12.80
N ASP A 470 -10.81 -18.77 -11.65
CA ASP A 470 -11.48 -18.50 -10.37
C ASP A 470 -10.50 -18.54 -9.18
N ALA A 471 -10.95 -18.11 -7.99
CA ALA A 471 -10.17 -18.11 -6.76
C ALA A 471 -11.01 -18.45 -5.51
N VAL A 472 -10.32 -18.93 -4.47
CA VAL A 472 -10.84 -19.10 -3.11
C VAL A 472 -9.94 -18.32 -2.15
N ALA A 473 -10.52 -17.52 -1.25
CA ALA A 473 -9.75 -16.75 -0.28
C ALA A 473 -10.35 -16.81 1.13
N LEU A 474 -9.53 -17.24 2.10
CA LEU A 474 -9.91 -17.49 3.49
C LEU A 474 -9.05 -16.63 4.43
N TYR A 475 -9.64 -16.00 5.44
CA TYR A 475 -8.87 -15.30 6.47
C TYR A 475 -9.54 -15.29 7.85
N VAL A 476 -8.74 -15.14 8.90
CA VAL A 476 -9.20 -14.95 10.29
C VAL A 476 -9.85 -13.56 10.39
N GLN A 477 -11.17 -13.53 10.32
CA GLN A 477 -11.94 -12.27 10.35
C GLN A 477 -11.85 -11.57 11.72
N PRO A 478 -11.65 -10.24 11.78
CA PRO A 478 -11.73 -9.48 13.02
C PRO A 478 -13.10 -9.66 13.69
N GLY A 479 -13.12 -10.13 14.93
CA GLY A 479 -14.37 -10.34 15.68
C GLY A 479 -15.20 -11.56 15.24
N ALA A 480 -14.71 -12.41 14.33
CA ALA A 480 -15.32 -13.74 14.18
C ALA A 480 -15.10 -14.57 15.45
N ALA A 481 -16.11 -15.38 15.76
CA ALA A 481 -16.15 -16.28 16.89
C ALA A 481 -15.17 -17.47 16.72
N VAL A 482 -13.86 -17.21 16.82
CA VAL A 482 -12.88 -18.27 17.10
C VAL A 482 -13.33 -19.02 18.35
N SER A 483 -13.51 -20.34 18.23
CA SER A 483 -13.72 -21.17 19.41
C SER A 483 -12.47 -21.09 20.28
N GLY A 484 -12.65 -20.87 21.58
CA GLY A 484 -11.54 -20.52 22.45
C GLY A 484 -11.90 -20.18 23.88
N ALA A 485 -10.89 -19.74 24.63
CA ALA A 485 -11.02 -19.22 25.98
C ALA A 485 -10.36 -17.83 26.10
N SER A 486 -11.03 -16.93 26.82
CA SER A 486 -10.50 -15.62 27.21
C SER A 486 -10.21 -15.67 28.70
N PHE A 487 -8.94 -15.89 29.06
CA PHE A 487 -8.46 -15.91 30.43
C PHE A 487 -8.28 -14.47 30.92
N ASN A 488 -8.90 -14.11 32.04
CA ASN A 488 -8.80 -12.81 32.68
C ASN A 488 -8.67 -13.01 34.19
N VAL A 489 -7.46 -12.87 34.75
CA VAL A 489 -7.19 -13.12 36.17
C VAL A 489 -6.77 -11.85 36.90
N ASN A 490 -7.53 -11.48 37.93
CA ASN A 490 -7.15 -10.44 38.88
C ASN A 490 -6.03 -10.97 39.79
N ALA A 491 -4.82 -10.44 39.62
CA ALA A 491 -3.60 -10.90 40.28
C ALA A 491 -2.61 -9.73 40.51
N THR A 492 -2.50 -9.26 41.74
CA THR A 492 -1.45 -8.31 42.12
C THR A 492 -0.09 -9.01 42.20
N THR A 493 0.95 -8.42 41.61
CA THR A 493 2.31 -8.97 41.53
C THR A 493 3.35 -8.03 42.16
N THR A 494 4.52 -8.57 42.50
CA THR A 494 5.71 -7.77 42.81
C THR A 494 6.51 -7.47 41.55
N VAL A 495 7.38 -6.46 41.60
CA VAL A 495 8.28 -6.13 40.47
C VAL A 495 9.13 -7.35 40.12
N GLY A 496 9.12 -7.73 38.83
CA GLY A 496 9.80 -8.93 38.32
C GLY A 496 8.95 -10.20 38.30
N GLN A 497 7.74 -10.22 38.87
CA GLN A 497 6.77 -11.32 38.69
C GLN A 497 5.84 -11.07 37.50
N ASN A 498 5.65 -12.09 36.66
CA ASN A 498 4.67 -12.12 35.58
C ASN A 498 3.71 -13.31 35.73
N VAL A 499 2.47 -13.17 35.24
CA VAL A 499 1.42 -14.20 35.31
C VAL A 499 1.32 -14.97 33.99
N TYR A 500 1.14 -16.29 34.10
CA TYR A 500 1.03 -17.24 33.00
C TYR A 500 -0.16 -18.19 33.25
N VAL A 501 -0.67 -18.83 32.20
CA VAL A 501 -1.64 -19.94 32.29
C VAL A 501 -1.03 -21.23 31.75
N VAL A 502 -1.36 -22.36 32.38
CA VAL A 502 -0.95 -23.70 31.98
C VAL A 502 -2.09 -24.69 32.25
N GLY A 503 -2.20 -25.76 31.46
CA GLY A 503 -3.34 -26.67 31.51
C GLY A 503 -3.12 -28.00 30.80
N ASP A 504 -4.12 -28.88 30.85
CA ASP A 504 -4.06 -30.24 30.29
C ASP A 504 -3.99 -30.29 28.77
N ALA A 505 -4.70 -29.40 28.09
CA ALA A 505 -4.67 -29.27 26.64
C ALA A 505 -3.25 -28.95 26.12
N ALA A 506 -2.87 -29.52 24.98
CA ALA A 506 -1.56 -29.26 24.36
C ALA A 506 -1.33 -27.76 24.06
N ALA A 507 -2.39 -27.04 23.68
CA ALA A 507 -2.37 -25.59 23.47
C ALA A 507 -2.18 -24.78 24.78
N LEU A 508 -2.38 -25.40 25.95
CA LEU A 508 -2.09 -24.84 27.28
C LEU A 508 -0.80 -25.43 27.89
N GLY A 509 0.05 -26.07 27.08
CA GLY A 509 1.36 -26.57 27.48
C GLY A 509 1.39 -27.98 28.08
N GLY A 510 0.25 -28.64 28.29
CA GLY A 510 0.20 -30.02 28.81
C GLY A 510 0.78 -30.14 30.23
N TRP A 511 0.39 -29.23 31.12
CA TRP A 511 0.89 -29.04 32.50
C TRP A 511 2.38 -28.71 32.67
N ASP A 512 3.14 -28.54 31.59
CA ASP A 512 4.56 -28.14 31.64
C ASP A 512 4.72 -26.62 31.92
N PRO A 513 5.30 -26.21 33.07
CA PRO A 513 5.50 -24.80 33.37
C PRO A 513 6.44 -24.07 32.40
N ALA A 514 7.36 -24.77 31.74
CA ALA A 514 8.22 -24.17 30.72
C ALA A 514 7.39 -23.74 29.50
N LYS A 515 6.28 -24.43 29.21
CA LYS A 515 5.33 -24.13 28.12
C LYS A 515 4.14 -23.26 28.53
N ALA A 516 4.03 -22.87 29.81
CA ALA A 516 2.97 -21.98 30.29
C ALA A 516 2.95 -20.65 29.52
N LEU A 517 1.78 -20.25 29.04
CA LEU A 517 1.59 -19.08 28.18
C LEU A 517 1.54 -17.77 28.99
N PRO A 518 2.26 -16.71 28.62
CA PRO A 518 2.21 -15.42 29.31
C PRO A 518 0.86 -14.72 29.11
N LEU A 519 0.37 -14.04 30.15
CA LEU A 519 -0.76 -13.13 30.06
C LEU A 519 -0.27 -11.68 29.92
N SER A 520 -1.03 -10.85 29.23
CA SER A 520 -0.80 -9.40 29.12
C SER A 520 -1.17 -8.69 30.42
N SER A 521 -0.30 -7.79 30.88
CA SER A 521 -0.53 -6.91 32.03
C SER A 521 -1.26 -5.60 31.67
N ALA A 522 -1.72 -5.43 30.43
CA ALA A 522 -2.32 -4.18 29.95
C ALA A 522 -3.58 -3.72 30.73
N GLY A 523 -4.25 -4.63 31.44
CA GLY A 523 -5.40 -4.35 32.32
C GLY A 523 -5.09 -4.39 33.82
N TYR A 524 -3.81 -4.30 34.23
CA TYR A 524 -3.38 -4.54 35.62
C TYR A 524 -4.25 -3.80 36.66
N PRO A 525 -4.76 -4.49 37.71
CA PRO A 525 -4.36 -5.81 38.20
C PRO A 525 -4.98 -7.02 37.47
N VAL A 526 -5.78 -6.82 36.42
CA VAL A 526 -6.26 -7.92 35.57
C VAL A 526 -5.22 -8.25 34.50
N TRP A 527 -4.79 -9.51 34.49
CA TRP A 527 -3.93 -10.08 33.46
C TRP A 527 -4.80 -10.84 32.47
N SER A 528 -4.56 -10.71 31.16
CA SER A 528 -5.44 -11.33 30.15
C SER A 528 -4.73 -12.04 28.98
N LEU A 529 -5.39 -13.08 28.45
CA LEU A 529 -4.99 -13.82 27.25
C LEU A 529 -6.21 -14.42 26.55
N ALA A 530 -6.37 -14.14 25.25
CA ALA A 530 -7.31 -14.87 24.40
C ALA A 530 -6.56 -16.00 23.68
N LEU A 531 -7.10 -17.23 23.73
CA LEU A 531 -6.52 -18.42 23.14
C LEU A 531 -7.57 -19.19 22.33
N SER A 532 -7.26 -19.51 21.07
CA SER A 532 -8.09 -20.42 20.27
C SER A 532 -7.95 -21.86 20.79
N LEU A 533 -9.08 -22.52 21.00
CA LEU A 533 -9.21 -23.88 21.51
C LEU A 533 -10.39 -24.56 20.80
N PRO A 534 -10.29 -25.83 20.36
CA PRO A 534 -11.37 -26.52 19.65
C PRO A 534 -12.73 -26.43 20.35
N ALA A 535 -13.79 -26.21 19.56
CA ALA A 535 -15.16 -26.09 20.07
C ALA A 535 -15.62 -27.35 20.81
N GLY A 536 -16.39 -27.17 21.88
CA GLY A 536 -16.97 -28.27 22.66
C GLY A 536 -16.02 -29.02 23.60
N ILE A 537 -14.71 -28.73 23.61
CA ILE A 537 -13.78 -29.43 24.52
C ILE A 537 -13.90 -28.89 25.95
N SER A 538 -13.87 -29.80 26.92
CA SER A 538 -13.58 -29.48 28.32
C SER A 538 -12.08 -29.58 28.57
N PHE A 539 -11.53 -28.63 29.30
CA PHE A 539 -10.11 -28.55 29.64
C PHE A 539 -9.91 -28.12 31.10
N GLN A 540 -8.74 -28.44 31.63
CA GLN A 540 -8.29 -28.04 32.96
C GLN A 540 -7.12 -27.06 32.87
N TYR A 541 -7.06 -26.09 33.77
CA TYR A 541 -5.99 -25.09 33.81
C TYR A 541 -5.70 -24.58 35.22
N LYS A 542 -4.55 -23.91 35.36
CA LYS A 542 -4.16 -23.09 36.49
C LYS A 542 -3.36 -21.89 36.02
N TYR A 543 -3.43 -20.81 36.81
CA TYR A 543 -2.47 -19.72 36.71
C TYR A 543 -1.18 -20.05 37.48
N VAL A 544 -0.05 -19.59 36.95
CA VAL A 544 1.25 -19.63 37.63
C VAL A 544 1.92 -18.26 37.54
N ARG A 545 2.67 -17.88 38.57
CA ARG A 545 3.60 -16.75 38.55
C ARG A 545 4.99 -17.28 38.22
N LYS A 546 5.76 -16.52 37.43
CA LYS A 546 7.21 -16.71 37.29
C LYS A 546 7.91 -15.42 37.71
N ASP A 547 8.99 -15.54 38.47
CA ASP A 547 9.87 -14.41 38.80
C ASP A 547 11.10 -14.33 37.86
N ALA A 548 11.96 -13.34 38.09
CA ALA A 548 13.16 -13.09 37.29
C ALA A 548 14.24 -14.20 37.39
N SER A 549 14.15 -15.13 38.36
CA SER A 549 14.99 -16.33 38.45
C SER A 549 14.42 -17.52 37.67
N GLY A 550 13.18 -17.41 37.19
CA GLY A 550 12.41 -18.50 36.59
C GLY A 550 11.69 -19.39 37.61
N ALA A 551 11.70 -19.06 38.91
CA ALA A 551 10.99 -19.82 39.93
C ALA A 551 9.47 -19.73 39.70
N VAL A 552 8.77 -20.87 39.79
CA VAL A 552 7.34 -21.00 39.46
C VAL A 552 6.51 -21.16 40.73
N THR A 553 5.60 -20.22 40.98
CA THR A 553 4.58 -20.34 42.03
C THR A 553 3.23 -20.63 41.38
N TRP A 554 2.62 -21.75 41.72
CA TRP A 554 1.28 -22.11 41.23
C TRP A 554 0.19 -21.50 42.11
N GLU A 555 -0.99 -21.26 41.53
CA GLU A 555 -2.16 -20.92 42.34
C GLU A 555 -2.67 -22.12 43.17
N SER A 556 -3.27 -21.84 44.32
CA SER A 556 -3.72 -22.87 45.27
C SER A 556 -5.06 -23.52 44.92
N GLY A 557 -5.46 -24.53 45.69
CA GLY A 557 -6.68 -25.32 45.50
C GLY A 557 -6.63 -26.29 44.31
N ALA A 558 -7.79 -26.82 43.93
CA ALA A 558 -7.94 -27.71 42.77
C ALA A 558 -7.73 -26.98 41.43
N ASN A 559 -7.49 -27.74 40.37
CA ASN A 559 -7.44 -27.20 38.99
C ASN A 559 -8.76 -26.49 38.66
N ARG A 560 -8.68 -25.43 37.86
CA ARG A 560 -9.85 -24.80 37.25
C ARG A 560 -10.30 -25.66 36.07
N THR A 561 -11.61 -25.68 35.82
CA THR A 561 -12.21 -26.37 34.67
C THR A 561 -12.96 -25.36 33.82
N ALA A 562 -12.97 -25.58 32.51
CA ALA A 562 -13.80 -24.81 31.59
C ALA A 562 -14.16 -25.68 30.38
N THR A 563 -15.23 -25.32 29.69
CA THR A 563 -15.66 -25.95 28.44
C THR A 563 -15.77 -24.86 27.38
N VAL A 564 -15.11 -25.05 26.25
CA VAL A 564 -15.28 -24.19 25.08
C VAL A 564 -16.70 -24.45 24.54
N PRO A 565 -17.54 -23.43 24.32
CA PRO A 565 -18.87 -23.64 23.76
C PRO A 565 -18.80 -24.23 22.34
N ALA A 566 -19.93 -24.73 21.83
CA ALA A 566 -20.02 -25.27 20.47
C ALA A 566 -19.72 -24.21 19.38
N GLY A 567 -19.81 -22.93 19.71
CA GLY A 567 -19.25 -21.79 18.97
C GLY A 567 -19.06 -20.60 19.92
N GLY A 568 -18.06 -19.76 19.67
CA GLY A 568 -17.70 -18.63 20.54
C GLY A 568 -16.62 -18.92 21.58
N VAL A 569 -16.31 -17.91 22.38
CA VAL A 569 -15.25 -17.92 23.39
C VAL A 569 -15.85 -18.09 24.79
N VAL A 570 -15.28 -18.98 25.60
CA VAL A 570 -15.57 -19.00 27.05
C VAL A 570 -14.74 -17.92 27.75
N THR A 571 -15.40 -16.90 28.33
CA THR A 571 -14.72 -15.85 29.10
C THR A 571 -14.60 -16.26 30.56
N LEU A 572 -13.37 -16.33 31.04
CA LEU A 572 -12.98 -16.81 32.36
C LEU A 572 -12.52 -15.60 33.17
N ASN A 573 -13.37 -15.13 34.07
CA ASN A 573 -13.12 -13.97 34.94
C ASN A 573 -12.76 -14.45 36.34
N ASP A 574 -11.46 -14.62 36.56
CA ASP A 574 -10.89 -15.26 37.74
C ASP A 574 -10.25 -14.26 38.71
N THR A 575 -10.12 -14.66 39.97
CA THR A 575 -9.20 -14.05 40.93
C THR A 575 -8.13 -15.08 41.29
N TRP A 576 -6.86 -14.65 41.38
CA TRP A 576 -5.73 -15.49 41.79
C TRP A 576 -5.99 -16.18 43.14
N ARG A 577 -5.72 -17.48 43.22
CA ARG A 577 -5.79 -18.25 44.48
C ARG A 577 -4.39 -18.26 45.13
N PRO A 578 -4.16 -17.50 46.22
CA PRO A 578 -2.86 -17.45 46.90
C PRO A 578 -2.50 -18.77 47.57
#